data_AF-A0A5B0D279-F1
#
_entry.id   AF-A0A5B0D279-F1
#
_cell.length_a   1.000
_cell.length_b   1.000
_cell.length_c   1.000
_cell.angle_alpha   90.00
_cell.angle_beta   90.00
_cell.angle_gamma   90.00
#
_symmetry.space_group_name_H-M   'P 1'
#
loop_
_entity.id
_entity.type
_entity.pdbx_description
1 polymer ?
#
loop_
_entity_poly.entity_id
_entity_poly.type
_entity_poly.pdbx_seq_one_letter_code
_entity_poly.pdbx_strand_id
1 'polypeptide(L)'
;MTPLTAPDPGGHLLPAHLAGPVPTARRRRPRRGVVLALLGALIVVGGLGGLQLTASLGYDDSRAQFAQALDTAEGRAAEIRRTTDELISIADAASQLVELDSGMLTDPQTKEQLAASVASASETTSTTGELLDEDLPDAEAKPVTFWDLFAASTALRTDAEVLERLDTELADESPALDAASSDLMESGLTFLGFAADAAAPFEAAHISAKNDDVIALRNAAASVSEVTALDEGSVSSFTALQDAAAQVVTSENAELAEKAGPLQGVRLEVEAFARSLAPGVLIEFDWSPVVNGAGYGGSMGGLTTWWWDEPDRALIELSDSVAAQWPAERSRALVAHEVGHAISVKCEGMYDASTQDSIEKWATAWAIGMGFSDDANGVSAYGYPPQSYIDAALACR
;
A
#
# COMPACT_ATOMS: atom_id res chain seq x y z
N MET A 1 -80.92 -48.68 85.73
CA MET A 1 -81.37 -49.57 84.65
C MET A 1 -80.26 -50.58 84.40
N THR A 2 -80.47 -51.76 85.00
CA THR A 2 -80.05 -53.12 84.67
C THR A 2 -79.63 -53.41 83.22
N PRO A 3 -78.97 -54.55 82.89
CA PRO A 3 -78.17 -55.47 83.73
C PRO A 3 -76.94 -56.17 83.06
N LEU A 4 -76.04 -56.67 83.92
CA LEU A 4 -75.39 -58.01 84.00
C LEU A 4 -75.37 -58.97 82.79
N THR A 5 -74.20 -59.60 82.57
CA THR A 5 -73.97 -61.09 82.50
C THR A 5 -72.44 -61.34 82.38
N ALA A 6 -71.66 -61.86 83.36
CA ALA A 6 -71.58 -63.19 84.03
C ALA A 6 -70.99 -64.33 83.14
N PRO A 7 -70.43 -65.44 83.69
CA PRO A 7 -69.24 -65.61 84.56
C PRO A 7 -68.32 -66.81 84.11
N ASP A 8 -67.08 -67.00 84.63
CA ASP A 8 -66.62 -68.02 85.61
C ASP A 8 -65.45 -68.93 85.06
N PRO A 9 -64.85 -69.91 85.79
CA PRO A 9 -63.47 -69.84 86.31
C PRO A 9 -62.53 -70.99 85.85
N GLY A 10 -61.26 -70.95 86.28
CA GLY A 10 -60.31 -72.07 86.22
C GLY A 10 -58.94 -71.63 85.70
N GLY A 11 -57.80 -72.01 86.24
CA GLY A 11 -57.43 -72.98 87.25
C GLY A 11 -55.92 -73.23 87.10
N HIS A 12 -55.24 -73.42 88.22
CA HIS A 12 -54.05 -74.27 88.39
C HIS A 12 -52.64 -73.81 87.94
N LEU A 13 -51.77 -73.81 88.97
CA LEU A 13 -50.38 -74.32 89.05
C LEU A 13 -49.19 -73.36 88.80
N LEU A 14 -48.45 -73.15 89.90
CA LEU A 14 -47.04 -72.70 90.06
C LEU A 14 -46.06 -73.55 89.19
N PRO A 15 -44.83 -73.10 88.83
CA PRO A 15 -43.74 -72.90 89.83
C PRO A 15 -42.52 -71.99 89.53
N ALA A 16 -41.71 -71.85 90.60
CA ALA A 16 -40.25 -71.67 90.71
C ALA A 16 -39.58 -70.27 90.57
N HIS A 17 -38.72 -70.02 91.57
CA HIS A 17 -37.85 -68.87 91.82
C HIS A 17 -36.88 -68.49 90.69
N LEU A 18 -36.59 -67.19 90.56
CA LEU A 18 -35.30 -66.67 90.08
C LEU A 18 -34.86 -65.46 90.93
N ALA A 19 -33.61 -65.51 91.37
CA ALA A 19 -32.92 -64.49 92.16
C ALA A 19 -32.59 -63.23 91.32
N GLY A 20 -32.76 -62.05 91.90
CA GLY A 20 -32.36 -60.77 91.30
C GLY A 20 -31.15 -60.16 92.03
N PRO A 21 -30.15 -59.58 91.32
CA PRO A 21 -28.98 -58.95 91.93
C PRO A 21 -29.26 -57.50 92.40
N VAL A 22 -28.54 -57.10 93.44
CA VAL A 22 -28.57 -55.78 94.09
C VAL A 22 -27.76 -54.75 93.26
N PRO A 23 -28.21 -53.48 93.08
CA PRO A 23 -27.48 -52.49 92.29
C PRO A 23 -26.23 -51.96 93.03
N THR A 24 -25.10 -51.90 92.33
CA THR A 24 -23.85 -51.28 92.80
C THR A 24 -23.73 -49.84 92.30
N ALA A 25 -23.38 -48.91 93.20
CA ALA A 25 -23.17 -47.49 92.90
C ALA A 25 -21.90 -47.27 92.04
N ARG A 26 -22.04 -46.68 90.85
CA ARG A 26 -20.93 -46.30 89.96
C ARG A 26 -20.20 -45.05 90.47
N ARG A 27 -18.92 -45.20 90.84
CA ARG A 27 -17.97 -44.10 91.07
C ARG A 27 -17.80 -43.25 89.79
N ARG A 28 -18.10 -41.95 89.84
CA ARG A 28 -17.78 -40.98 88.78
C ARG A 28 -16.27 -40.67 88.80
N ARG A 29 -15.53 -41.14 87.80
CA ARG A 29 -14.14 -40.70 87.52
C ARG A 29 -14.14 -39.28 86.93
N PRO A 30 -13.10 -38.45 87.18
CA PRO A 30 -13.04 -37.09 86.67
C PRO A 30 -12.92 -37.06 85.14
N ARG A 31 -13.80 -36.32 84.46
CA ARG A 31 -13.90 -36.18 82.99
C ARG A 31 -12.77 -35.34 82.35
N ARG A 32 -11.57 -35.33 82.94
CA ARG A 32 -10.45 -34.50 82.43
C ARG A 32 -10.01 -34.89 81.02
N GLY A 33 -10.10 -36.18 80.66
CA GLY A 33 -9.77 -36.66 79.30
C GLY A 33 -10.75 -36.21 78.21
N VAL A 34 -12.03 -36.02 78.53
CA VAL A 34 -13.04 -35.58 77.54
C VAL A 34 -12.91 -34.09 77.27
N VAL A 35 -12.61 -33.29 78.30
CA VAL A 35 -12.38 -31.85 78.15
C VAL A 35 -11.10 -31.58 77.36
N LEU A 36 -10.01 -32.33 77.62
CA LEU A 36 -8.77 -32.24 76.83
C LEU A 36 -8.97 -32.71 75.38
N ALA A 37 -9.77 -33.76 75.14
CA ALA A 37 -10.09 -34.20 73.78
C ALA A 37 -10.95 -33.18 73.01
N LEU A 38 -11.92 -32.54 73.67
CA LEU A 38 -12.73 -31.47 73.06
C LEU A 38 -11.92 -30.21 72.77
N LEU A 39 -11.02 -29.80 73.68
CA LEU A 39 -10.08 -28.71 73.45
C LEU A 39 -9.11 -29.04 72.31
N GLY A 40 -8.57 -30.26 72.27
CA GLY A 40 -7.74 -30.74 71.18
C GLY A 40 -8.48 -30.74 69.84
N ALA A 41 -9.74 -31.21 69.81
CA ALA A 41 -10.58 -31.18 68.62
C ALA A 41 -10.89 -29.76 68.14
N LEU A 42 -11.17 -28.82 69.05
CA LEU A 42 -11.38 -27.41 68.73
C LEU A 42 -10.13 -26.75 68.15
N ILE A 43 -8.94 -27.06 68.68
CA ILE A 43 -7.66 -26.56 68.14
C ILE A 43 -7.43 -27.13 66.73
N VAL A 44 -7.69 -28.42 66.51
CA VAL A 44 -7.54 -29.06 65.19
C VAL A 44 -8.55 -28.48 64.19
N VAL A 45 -9.83 -28.34 64.56
CA VAL A 45 -10.86 -27.76 63.69
C VAL A 45 -10.60 -26.29 63.41
N GLY A 46 -10.20 -25.50 64.42
CA GLY A 46 -9.80 -24.11 64.25
C GLY A 46 -8.57 -23.94 63.38
N GLY A 47 -7.57 -24.83 63.53
CA GLY A 47 -6.38 -24.88 62.68
C GLY A 47 -6.70 -25.24 61.23
N LEU A 48 -7.55 -26.25 61.00
CA LEU A 48 -8.02 -26.63 59.66
C LEU A 48 -8.86 -25.52 59.02
N GLY A 49 -9.73 -24.86 59.79
CA GLY A 49 -10.52 -23.72 59.32
C GLY A 49 -9.64 -22.52 58.96
N GLY A 50 -8.60 -22.24 59.76
CA GLY A 50 -7.61 -21.22 59.44
C GLY A 50 -6.81 -21.54 58.17
N LEU A 51 -6.34 -22.78 58.01
CA LEU A 51 -5.65 -23.23 56.80
C LEU A 51 -6.54 -23.14 55.56
N GLN A 52 -7.81 -23.53 55.67
CA GLN A 52 -8.78 -23.40 54.59
C GLN A 52 -9.01 -21.94 54.18
N LEU A 53 -9.15 -21.03 55.15
CA LEU A 53 -9.32 -19.60 54.87
C LEU A 53 -8.09 -19.01 54.20
N THR A 54 -6.89 -19.28 54.72
CA THR A 54 -5.63 -18.82 54.12
C THR A 54 -5.43 -19.38 52.72
N ALA A 55 -5.71 -20.68 52.50
CA ALA A 55 -5.60 -21.29 51.18
C ALA A 55 -6.62 -20.70 50.19
N SER A 56 -7.85 -20.42 50.63
CA SER A 56 -8.84 -19.76 49.77
C SER A 56 -8.44 -18.34 49.40
N LEU A 57 -7.98 -17.53 50.36
CA LEU A 57 -7.54 -16.16 50.09
C LEU A 57 -6.30 -16.12 49.19
N GLY A 58 -5.34 -17.02 49.42
CA GLY A 58 -4.16 -17.16 48.57
C GLY A 58 -4.52 -17.60 47.14
N TYR A 59 -5.51 -18.48 46.99
CA TYR A 59 -6.05 -18.83 45.67
C TYR A 59 -6.72 -17.65 44.98
N ASP A 60 -7.54 -16.89 45.69
CA ASP A 60 -8.24 -15.73 45.10
C ASP A 60 -7.26 -14.64 44.67
N ASP A 61 -6.18 -14.42 45.43
CA ASP A 61 -5.08 -13.51 45.07
C ASP A 61 -4.29 -14.01 43.84
N SER A 62 -3.90 -15.29 43.81
CA SER A 62 -3.22 -15.88 42.64
C SER A 62 -4.10 -15.88 41.40
N ARG A 63 -5.42 -16.09 41.55
CA ARG A 63 -6.38 -16.03 40.44
C ARG A 63 -6.55 -14.62 39.91
N ALA A 64 -6.52 -13.60 40.77
CA ALA A 64 -6.56 -12.20 40.35
C ALA A 64 -5.28 -11.80 39.59
N GLN A 65 -4.11 -12.23 40.07
CA GLN A 65 -2.81 -12.00 39.38
C GLN A 65 -2.78 -12.68 38.02
N PHE A 66 -3.18 -13.95 37.95
CA PHE A 66 -3.31 -14.68 36.69
C PHE A 66 -4.25 -13.97 35.70
N ALA A 67 -5.45 -13.57 36.15
CA ALA A 67 -6.40 -12.88 35.28
C ALA A 67 -5.87 -11.54 34.74
N GLN A 68 -5.09 -10.81 35.54
CA GLN A 68 -4.44 -9.58 35.11
C GLN A 68 -3.33 -9.84 34.08
N ALA A 69 -2.50 -10.87 34.31
CA ALA A 69 -1.44 -11.27 33.38
C ALA A 69 -2.05 -11.73 32.05
N LEU A 70 -3.16 -12.46 32.08
CA LEU A 70 -3.87 -12.93 30.89
C LEU A 70 -4.44 -11.76 30.09
N ASP A 71 -5.16 -10.84 30.72
CA ASP A 71 -5.72 -9.64 30.07
C ASP A 71 -4.62 -8.78 29.42
N THR A 72 -3.46 -8.66 30.09
CA THR A 72 -2.29 -7.93 29.55
C THR A 72 -1.71 -8.63 28.32
N ALA A 73 -1.47 -9.94 28.40
CA ALA A 73 -0.91 -10.73 27.31
C ALA A 73 -1.87 -10.79 26.10
N GLU A 74 -3.17 -10.95 26.31
CA GLU A 74 -4.19 -10.92 25.25
C GLU A 74 -4.24 -9.53 24.57
N GLY A 75 -4.23 -8.46 25.36
CA GLY A 75 -4.20 -7.09 24.85
C GLY A 75 -2.95 -6.82 24.00
N ARG A 76 -1.78 -7.26 24.46
CA ARG A 76 -0.52 -7.17 23.72
C ARG A 76 -0.56 -8.00 22.43
N ALA A 77 -0.99 -9.25 22.50
CA ALA A 77 -1.08 -10.13 21.34
C ALA A 77 -2.04 -9.57 20.27
N ALA A 78 -3.15 -8.95 20.69
CA ALA A 78 -4.08 -8.29 19.77
C ALA A 78 -3.45 -7.06 19.07
N GLU A 79 -2.68 -6.26 19.80
CA GLU A 79 -1.94 -5.12 19.24
C GLU A 79 -0.89 -5.57 18.22
N ILE A 80 -0.05 -6.56 18.61
CA ILE A 80 0.99 -7.10 17.73
C ILE A 80 0.38 -7.74 16.49
N ARG A 81 -0.70 -8.52 16.63
CA ARG A 81 -1.39 -9.12 15.47
C ARG A 81 -1.86 -8.07 14.47
N ARG A 82 -2.43 -6.96 14.94
CA ARG A 82 -2.84 -5.85 14.06
C ARG A 82 -1.64 -5.23 13.33
N THR A 83 -0.52 -4.99 14.02
CA THR A 83 0.69 -4.45 13.40
C THR A 83 1.31 -5.43 12.40
N THR A 84 1.32 -6.73 12.72
CA THR A 84 1.75 -7.80 11.80
C THR A 84 0.89 -7.86 10.55
N ASP A 85 -0.45 -7.82 10.69
CA ASP A 85 -1.38 -7.81 9.55
C ASP A 85 -1.17 -6.58 8.65
N GLU A 86 -0.91 -5.41 9.24
CA GLU A 86 -0.59 -4.17 8.52
C GLU A 86 0.72 -4.31 7.74
N LEU A 87 1.77 -4.84 8.37
CA LEU A 87 3.05 -5.10 7.71
C LEU A 87 2.93 -6.12 6.56
N ILE A 88 2.13 -7.18 6.73
CA ILE A 88 1.84 -8.15 5.66
C ILE A 88 1.19 -7.44 4.46
N SER A 89 0.19 -6.59 4.70
CA SER A 89 -0.47 -5.86 3.61
C SER A 89 0.48 -4.93 2.85
N ILE A 90 1.40 -4.25 3.56
CA ILE A 90 2.42 -3.39 2.95
C ILE A 90 3.44 -4.25 2.16
N ALA A 91 3.84 -5.40 2.72
CA ALA A 91 4.76 -6.35 2.07
C ALA A 91 4.17 -6.95 0.79
N ASP A 92 2.88 -7.27 0.79
CA ASP A 92 2.17 -7.75 -0.40
C ASP A 92 2.11 -6.70 -1.51
N ALA A 93 1.85 -5.43 -1.16
CA ALA A 93 1.89 -4.33 -2.13
C ALA A 93 3.31 -4.13 -2.69
N ALA A 94 4.31 -4.09 -1.81
CA ALA A 94 5.72 -3.98 -2.21
C ALA A 94 6.21 -5.15 -3.08
N SER A 95 5.80 -6.39 -2.78
CA SER A 95 6.12 -7.56 -3.60
C SER A 95 5.52 -7.43 -5.00
N GLN A 96 4.26 -6.97 -5.11
CA GLN A 96 3.63 -6.73 -6.40
C GLN A 96 4.36 -5.68 -7.22
N LEU A 97 4.87 -4.61 -6.60
CA LEU A 97 5.70 -3.61 -7.29
C LEU A 97 6.96 -4.25 -7.91
N VAL A 98 7.63 -5.13 -7.17
CA VAL A 98 8.82 -5.86 -7.66
C VAL A 98 8.47 -6.81 -8.81
N GLU A 99 7.34 -7.49 -8.73
CA GLU A 99 6.87 -8.47 -9.74
C GLU A 99 6.40 -7.80 -11.03
N LEU A 100 5.68 -6.69 -10.93
CA LEU A 100 5.13 -5.93 -12.07
C LEU A 100 6.19 -5.11 -12.80
N ASP A 101 7.37 -4.97 -12.23
CA ASP A 101 8.42 -4.18 -12.81
C ASP A 101 8.92 -4.74 -14.16
N SER A 102 8.68 -3.96 -15.21
CA SER A 102 9.11 -4.24 -16.58
C SER A 102 10.60 -4.00 -16.83
N GLY A 103 11.27 -3.25 -15.95
CA GLY A 103 12.65 -2.79 -16.11
C GLY A 103 12.83 -1.58 -17.03
N MET A 104 11.76 -0.97 -17.55
CA MET A 104 11.86 0.19 -18.46
C MET A 104 12.16 1.51 -17.73
N LEU A 105 11.54 1.72 -16.58
CA LEU A 105 11.61 2.98 -15.82
C LEU A 105 12.28 2.84 -14.45
N THR A 106 12.69 1.63 -14.07
CA THR A 106 13.20 1.34 -12.74
C THR A 106 14.71 1.13 -12.75
N ASP A 107 15.34 1.38 -11.61
CA ASP A 107 16.75 1.07 -11.40
C ASP A 107 16.89 -0.30 -10.73
N PRO A 108 17.73 -1.21 -11.26
CA PRO A 108 17.92 -2.54 -10.68
C PRO A 108 18.34 -2.53 -9.21
N GLN A 109 19.12 -1.53 -8.78
CA GLN A 109 19.56 -1.45 -7.38
C GLN A 109 18.39 -1.07 -6.46
N THR A 110 17.54 -0.13 -6.84
CA THR A 110 16.31 0.18 -6.06
C THR A 110 15.35 -1.01 -5.98
N LYS A 111 15.23 -1.78 -7.07
CA LYS A 111 14.44 -3.03 -7.09
C LYS A 111 15.00 -4.08 -6.13
N GLU A 112 16.32 -4.33 -6.17
CA GLU A 112 16.98 -5.28 -5.28
C GLU A 112 16.84 -4.88 -3.81
N GLN A 113 16.92 -3.58 -3.50
CA GLN A 113 16.70 -3.06 -2.15
C GLN A 113 15.25 -3.30 -1.68
N LEU A 114 14.26 -2.98 -2.50
CA LEU A 114 12.85 -3.24 -2.17
C LEU A 114 12.60 -4.74 -1.95
N ALA A 115 13.13 -5.60 -2.82
CA ALA A 115 12.99 -7.05 -2.68
C ALA A 115 13.64 -7.58 -1.39
N ALA A 116 14.78 -7.02 -0.98
CA ALA A 116 15.42 -7.36 0.29
C ALA A 116 14.56 -6.92 1.49
N SER A 117 13.97 -5.73 1.45
CA SER A 117 13.04 -5.25 2.49
C SER A 117 11.79 -6.13 2.60
N VAL A 118 11.21 -6.56 1.48
CA VAL A 118 10.09 -7.52 1.45
C VAL A 118 10.46 -8.85 2.11
N ALA A 119 11.65 -9.38 1.79
CA ALA A 119 12.13 -10.61 2.40
C ALA A 119 12.35 -10.47 3.92
N SER A 120 12.92 -9.34 4.36
CA SER A 120 13.11 -9.05 5.79
C SER A 120 11.77 -8.92 6.52
N ALA A 121 10.79 -8.19 5.96
CA ALA A 121 9.46 -8.07 6.54
C ALA A 121 8.74 -9.43 6.64
N SER A 122 8.93 -10.30 5.64
CA SER A 122 8.39 -11.67 5.65
C SER A 122 9.01 -12.52 6.76
N GLU A 123 10.31 -12.40 7.01
CA GLU A 123 10.99 -13.10 8.10
C GLU A 123 10.51 -12.60 9.48
N THR A 124 10.38 -11.28 9.65
CA THR A 124 9.85 -10.66 10.88
C THR A 124 8.42 -11.13 11.16
N THR A 125 7.52 -11.02 10.17
CA THR A 125 6.11 -11.41 10.33
C THR A 125 5.96 -12.91 10.61
N SER A 126 6.80 -13.77 10.02
CA SER A 126 6.84 -15.20 10.32
C SER A 126 7.26 -15.47 11.76
N THR A 127 8.33 -14.82 12.24
CA THR A 127 8.85 -15.00 13.61
C THR A 127 7.82 -14.55 14.64
N THR A 128 7.21 -13.37 14.42
CA THR A 128 6.15 -12.86 15.28
C THR A 128 4.89 -13.75 15.22
N GLY A 129 4.57 -14.30 14.05
CA GLY A 129 3.44 -15.23 13.88
C GLY A 129 3.58 -16.48 14.74
N GLU A 130 4.78 -17.06 14.83
CA GLU A 130 5.05 -18.22 15.70
C GLU A 130 4.80 -17.92 17.18
N LEU A 131 5.12 -16.70 17.65
CA LEU A 131 4.83 -16.26 19.02
C LEU A 131 3.34 -16.02 19.26
N LEU A 132 2.63 -15.47 18.27
CA LEU A 132 1.19 -15.20 18.36
C LEU A 132 0.32 -16.47 18.35
N ASP A 133 0.87 -17.60 17.89
CA ASP A 133 0.21 -18.90 17.83
C ASP A 133 0.42 -19.75 19.11
N GLU A 134 1.12 -19.24 20.13
CA GLU A 134 1.31 -19.95 21.40
C GLU A 134 -0.01 -20.07 22.20
N ASP A 135 -0.32 -21.29 22.66
CA ASP A 135 -1.53 -21.56 23.44
C ASP A 135 -1.47 -20.88 24.81
N LEU A 136 -2.46 -20.03 25.10
CA LEU A 136 -2.56 -19.37 26.40
C LEU A 136 -3.07 -20.36 27.47
N PRO A 137 -2.49 -20.36 28.68
CA PRO A 137 -2.97 -21.16 29.80
C PRO A 137 -4.39 -20.72 30.23
N ASP A 138 -5.21 -21.68 30.70
CA ASP A 138 -6.57 -21.43 31.20
C ASP A 138 -6.70 -21.79 32.69
N ALA A 139 -7.51 -21.02 33.42
CA ALA A 139 -7.73 -21.23 34.83
C ALA A 139 -8.78 -22.30 35.10
N GLU A 140 -8.35 -23.43 35.67
CA GLU A 140 -9.25 -24.49 36.12
C GLU A 140 -10.28 -24.02 37.19
N ALA A 141 -11.31 -24.85 37.40
CA ALA A 141 -12.33 -24.63 38.41
C ALA A 141 -11.73 -24.63 39.84
N LYS A 142 -12.20 -23.70 40.69
CA LYS A 142 -11.67 -23.53 42.07
C LYS A 142 -11.85 -24.81 42.90
N PRO A 143 -10.77 -25.41 43.43
CA PRO A 143 -10.85 -26.56 44.32
C PRO A 143 -11.48 -26.22 45.68
N VAL A 144 -12.00 -27.23 46.38
CA VAL A 144 -12.69 -27.04 47.67
C VAL A 144 -11.83 -27.37 48.89
N THR A 145 -10.76 -28.16 48.76
CA THR A 145 -9.92 -28.54 49.90
C THR A 145 -8.65 -27.68 49.96
N PHE A 146 -8.16 -27.39 51.17
CA PHE A 146 -7.01 -26.49 51.34
C PHE A 146 -5.72 -26.98 50.66
N TRP A 147 -5.48 -28.30 50.60
CA TRP A 147 -4.30 -28.85 49.91
C TRP A 147 -4.38 -28.63 48.39
N ASP A 148 -5.55 -28.87 47.80
CA ASP A 148 -5.78 -28.63 46.37
C ASP A 148 -5.73 -27.13 46.06
N LEU A 149 -6.24 -26.28 46.96
CA LEU A 149 -6.14 -24.82 46.84
C LEU A 149 -4.68 -24.35 46.81
N PHE A 150 -3.80 -24.86 47.68
CA PHE A 150 -2.38 -24.51 47.63
C PHE A 150 -1.68 -24.97 46.34
N ALA A 151 -2.04 -26.15 45.84
CA ALA A 151 -1.53 -26.66 44.56
C ALA A 151 -2.00 -25.77 43.40
N ALA A 152 -3.28 -25.46 43.34
CA ALA A 152 -3.86 -24.62 42.29
C ALA A 152 -3.36 -23.16 42.34
N SER A 153 -3.15 -22.58 43.54
CA SER A 153 -2.47 -21.29 43.69
C SER A 153 -1.05 -21.30 43.11
N THR A 154 -0.35 -22.43 43.21
CA THR A 154 1.02 -22.54 42.67
C THR A 154 1.00 -22.67 41.16
N ALA A 155 0.07 -23.47 40.61
CA ALA A 155 -0.14 -23.54 39.15
C ALA A 155 -0.48 -22.17 38.56
N LEU A 156 -1.46 -21.46 39.12
CA LEU A 156 -1.84 -20.11 38.65
C LEU A 156 -0.69 -19.10 38.67
N ARG A 157 0.21 -19.16 39.65
CA ARG A 157 1.41 -18.29 39.67
C ARG A 157 2.40 -18.68 38.58
N THR A 158 2.62 -19.97 38.34
CA THR A 158 3.47 -20.43 37.24
C THR A 158 2.88 -20.05 35.89
N ASP A 159 1.57 -20.15 35.71
CA ASP A 159 0.89 -19.74 34.48
C ASP A 159 0.95 -18.21 34.30
N ALA A 160 0.82 -17.44 35.39
CA ALA A 160 1.03 -15.99 35.36
C ALA A 160 2.47 -15.62 34.93
N GLU A 161 3.49 -16.33 35.43
CA GLU A 161 4.89 -16.15 35.00
C GLU A 161 5.12 -16.51 33.52
N VAL A 162 4.33 -17.43 32.95
CA VAL A 162 4.34 -17.74 31.51
C VAL A 162 3.73 -16.57 30.71
N LEU A 163 2.57 -16.06 31.14
CA LEU A 163 1.90 -14.92 30.50
C LEU A 163 2.73 -13.64 30.55
N GLU A 164 3.40 -13.36 31.67
CA GLU A 164 4.32 -12.21 31.81
C GLU A 164 5.53 -12.33 30.88
N ARG A 165 6.02 -13.55 30.65
CA ARG A 165 7.11 -13.80 29.69
C ARG A 165 6.63 -13.56 28.26
N LEU A 166 5.44 -14.05 27.91
CA LEU A 166 4.85 -13.82 26.59
C LEU A 166 4.62 -12.32 26.33
N ASP A 167 4.10 -11.56 27.30
CA ASP A 167 3.97 -10.09 27.17
C ASP A 167 5.33 -9.43 26.92
N THR A 168 6.39 -9.88 27.62
CA THR A 168 7.75 -9.38 27.42
C THR A 168 8.28 -9.73 26.02
N GLU A 169 8.14 -10.98 25.58
CA GLU A 169 8.59 -11.44 24.27
C GLU A 169 7.85 -10.70 23.14
N LEU A 170 6.54 -10.53 23.24
CA LEU A 170 5.74 -9.74 22.29
C LEU A 170 6.11 -8.25 22.31
N ALA A 171 6.43 -7.68 23.47
CA ALA A 171 6.89 -6.31 23.58
C ALA A 171 8.28 -6.12 22.92
N ASP A 172 9.15 -7.12 23.03
CA ASP A 172 10.48 -7.12 22.42
C ASP A 172 10.43 -7.24 20.88
N GLU A 173 9.34 -7.79 20.31
CA GLU A 173 9.12 -7.85 18.85
C GLU A 173 8.63 -6.51 18.24
N SER A 174 7.99 -5.64 19.02
CA SER A 174 7.41 -4.37 18.50
C SER A 174 8.43 -3.51 17.74
N PRO A 175 9.66 -3.28 18.24
CA PRO A 175 10.65 -2.49 17.53
C PRO A 175 11.09 -3.11 16.19
N ALA A 176 11.08 -4.44 16.08
CA ALA A 176 11.44 -5.14 14.84
C ALA A 176 10.34 -4.96 13.78
N LEU A 177 9.07 -5.05 14.17
CA LEU A 177 7.93 -4.77 13.29
C LEU A 177 7.93 -3.32 12.80
N ASP A 178 8.14 -2.37 13.71
CA ASP A 178 8.19 -0.93 13.37
C ASP A 178 9.36 -0.62 12.41
N ALA A 179 10.53 -1.21 12.65
CA ALA A 179 11.68 -1.07 11.78
C ALA A 179 11.42 -1.68 10.40
N ALA A 180 10.91 -2.91 10.34
CA ALA A 180 10.56 -3.58 9.08
C ALA A 180 9.52 -2.78 8.28
N SER A 181 8.49 -2.24 8.94
CA SER A 181 7.50 -1.39 8.28
C SER A 181 8.11 -0.09 7.75
N SER A 182 9.00 0.55 8.51
CA SER A 182 9.65 1.80 8.11
C SER A 182 10.60 1.59 6.92
N ASP A 183 11.45 0.56 6.99
CA ASP A 183 12.40 0.21 5.94
C ASP A 183 11.67 -0.17 4.64
N LEU A 184 10.57 -0.91 4.75
CA LEU A 184 9.75 -1.31 3.62
C LEU A 184 9.07 -0.11 2.96
N MET A 185 8.49 0.80 3.75
CA MET A 185 7.90 2.05 3.25
C MET A 185 8.95 2.95 2.59
N GLU A 186 10.11 3.14 3.21
CA GLU A 186 11.19 3.97 2.66
C GLU A 186 11.72 3.40 1.34
N SER A 187 12.01 2.09 1.30
CA SER A 187 12.50 1.44 0.08
C SER A 187 11.45 1.42 -1.04
N GLY A 188 10.18 1.19 -0.73
CA GLY A 188 9.11 1.21 -1.74
C GLY A 188 8.84 2.61 -2.29
N LEU A 189 8.81 3.64 -1.44
CA LEU A 189 8.67 5.02 -1.90
C LEU A 189 9.90 5.49 -2.70
N THR A 190 11.10 5.04 -2.34
CA THR A 190 12.32 5.30 -3.12
C THR A 190 12.24 4.66 -4.51
N PHE A 191 11.79 3.41 -4.58
CA PHE A 191 11.58 2.69 -5.84
C PHE A 191 10.56 3.40 -6.75
N LEU A 192 9.41 3.79 -6.21
CA LEU A 192 8.37 4.53 -6.94
C LEU A 192 8.84 5.92 -7.38
N GLY A 193 9.52 6.64 -6.50
CA GLY A 193 10.07 7.96 -6.80
C GLY A 193 11.10 7.92 -7.94
N PHE A 194 11.99 6.92 -7.93
CA PHE A 194 12.92 6.71 -9.04
C PHE A 194 12.17 6.44 -10.35
N ALA A 195 11.14 5.59 -10.33
CA ALA A 195 10.36 5.27 -11.51
C ALA A 195 9.65 6.51 -12.10
N ALA A 196 9.10 7.37 -11.25
CA ALA A 196 8.51 8.63 -11.67
C ALA A 196 9.55 9.58 -12.30
N ASP A 197 10.71 9.75 -11.64
CA ASP A 197 11.79 10.62 -12.12
C ASP A 197 12.39 10.14 -13.45
N ALA A 198 12.37 8.83 -13.70
CA ALA A 198 12.86 8.23 -14.94
C ALA A 198 11.98 8.55 -16.16
N ALA A 199 10.73 8.99 -15.99
CA ALA A 199 9.82 9.27 -17.09
C ALA A 199 10.32 10.39 -18.02
N ALA A 200 10.91 11.45 -17.49
CA ALA A 200 11.42 12.57 -18.29
C ALA A 200 12.63 12.20 -19.19
N PRO A 201 13.71 11.56 -18.68
CA PRO A 201 14.77 11.06 -19.56
C PRO A 201 14.30 9.94 -20.49
N PHE A 202 13.31 9.14 -20.09
CA PHE A 202 12.69 8.15 -20.97
C PHE A 202 11.98 8.82 -22.14
N GLU A 203 11.13 9.82 -21.91
CA GLU A 203 10.51 10.62 -22.98
C GLU A 203 11.56 11.22 -23.92
N ALA A 204 12.64 11.79 -23.38
CA ALA A 204 13.71 12.38 -24.18
C ALA A 204 14.43 11.35 -25.09
N ALA A 205 14.43 10.08 -24.72
CA ALA A 205 14.97 8.99 -25.52
C ALA A 205 14.01 8.49 -26.62
N HIS A 206 12.70 8.76 -26.49
CA HIS A 206 11.65 8.27 -27.38
C HIS A 206 10.97 9.43 -28.14
N ILE A 207 11.77 10.28 -28.77
CA ILE A 207 11.33 11.56 -29.33
C ILE A 207 10.31 11.44 -30.48
N SER A 208 10.19 10.25 -31.08
CA SER A 208 9.23 10.00 -32.17
C SER A 208 7.92 9.39 -31.69
N ALA A 209 7.73 9.18 -30.38
CA ALA A 209 6.46 8.72 -29.84
C ALA A 209 5.33 9.74 -30.06
N LYS A 210 4.09 9.26 -30.09
CA LYS A 210 2.91 10.13 -30.25
C LYS A 210 2.68 11.00 -29.03
N ASN A 211 2.11 12.18 -29.26
CA ASN A 211 1.89 13.17 -28.18
C ASN A 211 1.01 12.60 -27.06
N ASP A 212 -0.08 11.91 -27.40
CA ASP A 212 -1.03 11.37 -26.40
C ASP A 212 -0.38 10.33 -25.48
N ASP A 213 0.53 9.49 -26.00
CA ASP A 213 1.24 8.48 -25.20
C ASP A 213 2.27 9.13 -24.27
N VAL A 214 2.97 10.17 -24.74
CA VAL A 214 3.88 10.98 -23.91
C VAL A 214 3.11 11.69 -22.79
N ILE A 215 1.92 12.22 -23.09
CA ILE A 215 1.05 12.85 -22.08
C ILE A 215 0.59 11.82 -21.05
N ALA A 216 0.18 10.62 -21.50
CA ALA A 216 -0.18 9.53 -20.60
C ALA A 216 0.98 9.14 -19.68
N LEU A 217 2.21 9.06 -20.21
CA LEU A 217 3.42 8.80 -19.43
C LEU A 217 3.65 9.87 -18.36
N ARG A 218 3.59 11.15 -18.73
CA ARG A 218 3.76 12.27 -17.78
C ARG A 218 2.71 12.25 -16.67
N ASN A 219 1.44 12.02 -17.01
CA ASN A 219 0.35 11.97 -16.05
C ASN A 219 0.49 10.78 -15.09
N ALA A 220 0.90 9.62 -15.59
CA ALA A 220 1.16 8.45 -14.76
C ALA A 220 2.36 8.67 -13.83
N ALA A 221 3.43 9.31 -14.33
CA ALA A 221 4.60 9.65 -13.51
C ALA A 221 4.24 10.65 -12.40
N ALA A 222 3.44 11.67 -12.71
CA ALA A 222 2.92 12.60 -11.71
C ALA A 222 2.09 11.88 -10.64
N SER A 223 1.21 10.96 -11.04
CA SER A 223 0.41 10.16 -10.11
C SER A 223 1.28 9.30 -9.18
N VAL A 224 2.33 8.67 -9.71
CA VAL A 224 3.30 7.90 -8.91
C VAL A 224 4.09 8.80 -7.96
N SER A 225 4.46 10.01 -8.38
CA SER A 225 5.20 10.96 -7.53
C SER A 225 4.39 11.48 -6.32
N GLU A 226 3.06 11.39 -6.38
CA GLU A 226 2.15 11.78 -5.29
C GLU A 226 1.90 10.64 -4.29
N VAL A 227 2.40 9.44 -4.55
CA VAL A 227 2.24 8.29 -3.66
C VAL A 227 3.00 8.52 -2.35
N THR A 228 2.31 8.38 -1.21
CA THR A 228 2.89 8.52 0.13
C THR A 228 2.79 7.25 0.97
N ALA A 229 2.17 6.20 0.45
CA ALA A 229 1.98 4.92 1.13
C ALA A 229 2.03 3.74 0.16
N LEU A 230 2.39 2.56 0.66
CA LEU A 230 2.39 1.32 -0.12
C LEU A 230 1.09 0.56 0.15
N ASP A 231 0.20 0.60 -0.83
CA ASP A 231 -1.10 -0.05 -0.83
C ASP A 231 -1.50 -0.45 -2.27
N GLU A 232 -2.72 -0.97 -2.44
CA GLU A 232 -3.27 -1.32 -3.76
C GLU A 232 -3.27 -0.13 -4.75
N GLY A 233 -3.46 1.10 -4.25
CA GLY A 233 -3.43 2.32 -5.05
C GLY A 233 -2.03 2.63 -5.59
N SER A 234 -0.99 2.43 -4.77
CA SER A 234 0.40 2.55 -5.22
C SER A 234 0.74 1.54 -6.32
N VAL A 235 0.27 0.30 -6.19
CA VAL A 235 0.45 -0.77 -7.18
C VAL A 235 -0.26 -0.42 -8.49
N SER A 236 -1.51 0.06 -8.43
CA SER A 236 -2.25 0.49 -9.60
C SER A 236 -1.57 1.67 -10.31
N SER A 237 -1.05 2.64 -9.55
CA SER A 237 -0.37 3.81 -10.11
C SER A 237 0.92 3.43 -10.82
N PHE A 238 1.72 2.55 -10.22
CA PHE A 238 2.93 2.02 -10.82
C PHE A 238 2.65 1.19 -12.07
N THR A 239 1.60 0.38 -12.06
CA THR A 239 1.16 -0.39 -13.24
C THR A 239 0.83 0.54 -14.41
N ALA A 240 0.04 1.59 -14.15
CA ALA A 240 -0.32 2.58 -15.17
C ALA A 240 0.92 3.30 -15.75
N LEU A 241 1.92 3.58 -14.91
CA LEU A 241 3.19 4.14 -15.36
C LEU A 241 3.96 3.19 -16.30
N GLN A 242 4.06 1.92 -15.94
CA GLN A 242 4.72 0.91 -16.78
C GLN A 242 3.99 0.68 -18.11
N ASP A 243 2.66 0.64 -18.09
CA ASP A 243 1.83 0.53 -19.29
C ASP A 243 2.00 1.75 -20.20
N ALA A 244 2.02 2.96 -19.65
CA ALA A 244 2.24 4.18 -20.42
C ALA A 244 3.64 4.20 -21.07
N ALA A 245 4.68 3.75 -20.35
CA ALA A 245 6.01 3.58 -20.93
C ALA A 245 6.02 2.59 -22.10
N ALA A 246 5.29 1.47 -21.97
CA ALA A 246 5.14 0.50 -23.04
C ALA A 246 4.44 1.08 -24.27
N GLN A 247 3.43 1.95 -24.08
CA GLN A 247 2.74 2.63 -25.17
C GLN A 247 3.65 3.62 -25.89
N VAL A 248 4.47 4.39 -25.16
CA VAL A 248 5.47 5.31 -25.75
C VAL A 248 6.43 4.54 -26.67
N VAL A 249 6.96 3.40 -26.21
CA VAL A 249 7.83 2.55 -27.05
C VAL A 249 7.08 2.00 -28.26
N THR A 250 5.83 1.57 -28.06
CA THR A 250 5.01 1.00 -29.12
C THR A 250 4.71 2.03 -30.21
N SER A 251 4.33 3.24 -29.83
CA SER A 251 4.02 4.30 -30.78
C SER A 251 5.26 4.85 -31.45
N GLU A 252 6.38 5.01 -30.75
CA GLU A 252 7.65 5.36 -31.41
C GLU A 252 8.03 4.33 -32.47
N ASN A 253 7.94 3.03 -32.17
CA ASN A 253 8.26 2.00 -33.15
C ASN A 253 7.33 2.05 -34.37
N ALA A 254 6.04 2.33 -34.18
CA ALA A 254 5.09 2.51 -35.27
C ALA A 254 5.46 3.73 -36.13
N GLU A 255 5.77 4.86 -35.50
CA GLU A 255 6.16 6.11 -36.15
C GLU A 255 7.47 5.97 -36.94
N LEU A 256 8.48 5.28 -36.37
CA LEU A 256 9.73 4.97 -37.06
C LEU A 256 9.52 4.01 -38.23
N ALA A 257 8.59 3.06 -38.12
CA ALA A 257 8.25 2.15 -39.20
C ALA A 257 7.55 2.86 -40.36
N GLU A 258 6.65 3.80 -40.08
CA GLU A 258 6.03 4.66 -41.09
C GLU A 258 7.05 5.55 -41.80
N LYS A 259 8.00 6.08 -41.04
CA LYS A 259 9.10 6.91 -41.57
C LYS A 259 10.13 6.12 -42.38
N ALA A 260 10.08 4.78 -42.37
CA ALA A 260 11.08 3.93 -43.01
C ALA A 260 11.19 4.12 -44.53
N GLY A 261 12.37 3.81 -45.07
CA GLY A 261 12.67 3.88 -46.50
C GLY A 261 13.80 4.87 -46.83
N PRO A 262 14.01 5.19 -48.11
CA PRO A 262 15.16 5.99 -48.56
C PRO A 262 15.25 7.39 -47.96
N LEU A 263 14.12 7.96 -47.50
CA LEU A 263 14.03 9.29 -46.92
C LEU A 263 14.09 9.31 -45.39
N GLN A 264 14.13 8.15 -44.71
CA GLN A 264 14.00 8.07 -43.25
C GLN A 264 14.99 8.98 -42.51
N GLY A 265 16.29 8.91 -42.83
CA GLY A 265 17.30 9.75 -42.17
C GLY A 265 17.03 11.24 -42.37
N VAL A 266 16.57 11.63 -43.55
CA VAL A 266 16.25 13.03 -43.88
C VAL A 266 14.99 13.50 -43.15
N ARG A 267 13.97 12.65 -43.04
CA ARG A 267 12.76 12.95 -42.25
C ARG A 267 13.15 13.27 -40.80
N LEU A 268 13.97 12.42 -40.17
CA LEU A 268 14.45 12.65 -38.80
C LEU A 268 15.28 13.94 -38.66
N GLU A 269 16.09 14.30 -39.67
CA GLU A 269 16.80 15.59 -39.70
C GLU A 269 15.84 16.79 -39.77
N VAL A 270 14.78 16.69 -40.59
CA VAL A 270 13.75 17.73 -40.72
C VAL A 270 13.01 17.92 -39.39
N GLU A 271 12.62 16.83 -38.74
CA GLU A 271 11.91 16.88 -37.46
C GLU A 271 12.79 17.43 -36.33
N ALA A 272 14.06 17.04 -36.29
CA ALA A 272 15.03 17.60 -35.35
C ALA A 272 15.21 19.11 -35.56
N PHE A 273 15.28 19.56 -36.82
CA PHE A 273 15.30 20.97 -37.14
C PHE A 273 14.03 21.68 -36.68
N ALA A 274 12.84 21.11 -36.95
CA ALA A 274 11.58 21.68 -36.51
C ALA A 274 11.48 21.84 -34.98
N ARG A 275 11.83 20.79 -34.22
CA ARG A 275 11.88 20.84 -32.74
C ARG A 275 12.88 21.88 -32.22
N SER A 276 13.99 22.11 -32.93
CA SER A 276 14.97 23.14 -32.54
C SER A 276 14.44 24.58 -32.64
N LEU A 277 13.42 24.81 -33.46
CA LEU A 277 12.79 26.11 -33.63
C LEU A 277 11.75 26.38 -32.53
N ALA A 278 11.06 25.35 -32.02
CA ALA A 278 10.01 25.48 -31.01
C ALA A 278 10.33 24.70 -29.71
N PRO A 279 11.31 25.15 -28.90
CA PRO A 279 11.68 24.46 -27.67
C PRO A 279 10.53 24.45 -26.64
N GLY A 280 10.28 23.27 -26.09
CA GLY A 280 9.27 23.04 -25.06
C GLY A 280 7.84 22.84 -25.59
N VAL A 281 7.65 22.79 -26.91
CA VAL A 281 6.39 22.33 -27.52
C VAL A 281 6.50 20.84 -27.78
N LEU A 282 5.45 20.09 -27.43
CA LEU A 282 5.34 18.67 -27.76
C LEU A 282 4.87 18.55 -29.22
N ILE A 283 5.77 18.11 -30.12
CA ILE A 283 5.52 18.09 -31.58
C ILE A 283 5.61 16.66 -32.11
N GLU A 284 4.50 16.19 -32.67
CA GLU A 284 4.38 14.95 -33.44
C GLU A 284 4.53 15.26 -34.94
N PHE A 285 4.99 14.27 -35.72
CA PHE A 285 5.20 14.42 -37.16
C PHE A 285 4.61 13.26 -37.94
N ASP A 286 3.90 13.60 -39.02
CA ASP A 286 3.34 12.66 -39.99
C ASP A 286 3.87 12.98 -41.40
N TRP A 287 3.95 11.96 -42.26
CA TRP A 287 4.57 12.04 -43.59
C TRP A 287 3.71 11.40 -44.67
N SER A 288 3.24 12.23 -45.61
CA SER A 288 2.39 11.80 -46.71
C SER A 288 2.99 12.13 -48.07
N PRO A 289 2.67 11.42 -49.17
CA PRO A 289 3.10 11.84 -50.51
C PRO A 289 2.59 13.23 -50.92
N VAL A 290 1.41 13.61 -50.44
CA VAL A 290 0.76 14.90 -50.71
C VAL A 290 0.11 15.41 -49.44
N VAL A 291 0.39 16.66 -49.09
CA VAL A 291 -0.22 17.37 -47.96
C VAL A 291 -0.84 18.66 -48.49
N ASN A 292 -2.08 18.95 -48.11
CA ASN A 292 -2.84 20.13 -48.56
C ASN A 292 -2.83 20.33 -50.09
N GLY A 293 -2.83 19.24 -50.86
CA GLY A 293 -2.80 19.24 -52.33
C GLY A 293 -1.41 19.44 -52.96
N ALA A 294 -0.34 19.57 -52.18
CA ALA A 294 1.04 19.75 -52.65
C ALA A 294 1.96 18.57 -52.26
N GLY A 295 2.90 18.20 -53.13
CA GLY A 295 3.82 17.07 -52.93
C GLY A 295 4.36 16.43 -54.22
N TYR A 296 3.72 16.71 -55.37
CA TYR A 296 4.18 16.27 -56.70
C TYR A 296 4.70 17.42 -57.56
N GLY A 297 5.45 17.09 -58.62
CA GLY A 297 5.92 18.07 -59.60
C GLY A 297 6.85 19.14 -59.03
N GLY A 298 7.52 18.85 -57.91
CA GLY A 298 8.37 19.79 -57.20
C GLY A 298 7.62 20.78 -56.31
N SER A 299 6.30 20.64 -56.10
CA SER A 299 5.58 21.32 -55.02
C SER A 299 5.85 20.66 -53.66
N MET A 300 5.72 21.41 -52.57
CA MET A 300 5.83 20.94 -51.18
C MET A 300 4.62 21.41 -50.39
N GLY A 301 4.06 20.53 -49.58
CA GLY A 301 2.96 20.83 -48.66
C GLY A 301 3.35 20.57 -47.21
N GLY A 302 2.76 21.37 -46.34
CA GLY A 302 2.75 21.20 -44.90
C GLY A 302 1.34 21.49 -44.36
N LEU A 303 1.04 20.91 -43.22
CA LEU A 303 -0.16 21.21 -42.44
C LEU A 303 0.17 21.03 -40.96
N THR A 304 -0.17 22.04 -40.16
CA THR A 304 0.01 21.97 -38.71
C THR A 304 -1.35 22.04 -38.02
N THR A 305 -1.59 21.11 -37.09
CA THR A 305 -2.71 21.15 -36.16
C THR A 305 -2.15 21.36 -34.75
N TRP A 306 -2.77 22.22 -33.95
CA TRP A 306 -2.31 22.55 -32.60
C TRP A 306 -3.47 22.64 -31.61
N TRP A 307 -3.15 22.47 -30.33
CA TRP A 307 -4.11 22.51 -29.23
C TRP A 307 -3.55 23.35 -28.08
N TRP A 308 -4.37 24.28 -27.57
CA TRP A 308 -4.11 25.04 -26.34
C TRP A 308 -4.69 24.29 -25.13
N ASP A 309 -4.09 23.15 -24.82
CA ASP A 309 -4.42 22.37 -23.63
C ASP A 309 -3.15 22.04 -22.84
N GLU A 310 -3.30 21.34 -21.72
CA GLU A 310 -2.17 21.02 -20.84
C GLU A 310 -1.75 19.54 -21.03
N PRO A 311 -0.55 19.24 -21.57
CA PRO A 311 0.45 20.17 -22.08
C PRO A 311 0.19 20.62 -23.52
N ASP A 312 0.70 21.82 -23.84
CA ASP A 312 0.72 22.40 -25.18
C ASP A 312 1.32 21.44 -26.20
N ARG A 313 0.57 21.13 -27.27
CA ARG A 313 1.00 20.18 -28.29
C ARG A 313 0.60 20.56 -29.72
N ALA A 314 1.34 20.01 -30.68
CA ALA A 314 1.08 20.15 -32.10
C ALA A 314 1.41 18.88 -32.89
N LEU A 315 0.77 18.73 -34.05
CA LEU A 315 1.06 17.74 -35.08
C LEU A 315 1.42 18.48 -36.36
N ILE A 316 2.58 18.16 -36.94
CA ILE A 316 3.01 18.69 -38.24
C ILE A 316 3.01 17.55 -39.27
N GLU A 317 2.13 17.63 -40.27
CA GLU A 317 2.15 16.75 -41.43
C GLU A 317 2.98 17.39 -42.55
N LEU A 318 3.95 16.66 -43.11
CA LEU A 318 4.81 17.13 -44.19
C LEU A 318 4.74 16.21 -45.39
N SER A 319 4.74 16.82 -46.59
CA SER A 319 4.83 16.02 -47.81
C SER A 319 6.21 15.39 -47.99
N ASP A 320 6.29 14.19 -48.58
CA ASP A 320 7.56 13.49 -48.88
C ASP A 320 8.55 14.34 -49.67
N SER A 321 8.02 15.23 -50.50
CA SER A 321 8.79 16.17 -51.32
C SER A 321 9.61 17.17 -50.50
N VAL A 322 9.24 17.44 -49.24
CA VAL A 322 10.00 18.26 -48.29
C VAL A 322 11.30 17.54 -47.95
N ALA A 323 11.21 16.28 -47.55
CA ALA A 323 12.39 15.44 -47.28
C ALA A 323 13.21 15.22 -48.56
N ALA A 324 12.57 14.96 -49.70
CA ALA A 324 13.30 14.75 -50.96
C ALA A 324 14.12 15.96 -51.44
N GLN A 325 13.80 17.17 -50.97
CA GLN A 325 14.46 18.42 -51.36
C GLN A 325 15.29 19.04 -50.23
N TRP A 326 15.36 18.37 -49.08
CA TRP A 326 16.14 18.82 -47.95
C TRP A 326 17.66 18.83 -48.28
N PRO A 327 18.45 19.81 -47.81
CA PRO A 327 18.08 20.97 -46.97
C PRO A 327 17.94 22.28 -47.77
N ALA A 328 17.25 22.28 -48.91
CA ALA A 328 17.06 23.50 -49.71
C ALA A 328 16.41 24.64 -48.90
N GLU A 329 16.73 25.90 -49.22
CA GLU A 329 16.21 27.07 -48.49
C GLU A 329 14.68 27.06 -48.43
N ARG A 330 14.02 26.79 -49.57
CA ARG A 330 12.57 26.55 -49.68
C ARG A 330 12.01 25.50 -48.73
N SER A 331 12.68 24.36 -48.53
CA SER A 331 12.15 23.30 -47.63
C SER A 331 12.32 23.70 -46.18
N ARG A 332 13.44 24.34 -45.82
CA ARG A 332 13.66 24.88 -44.47
C ARG A 332 12.67 26.00 -44.13
N ALA A 333 12.38 26.87 -45.10
CA ALA A 333 11.43 27.97 -44.96
C ALA A 333 10.00 27.47 -44.76
N LEU A 334 9.56 26.45 -45.52
CA LEU A 334 8.26 25.81 -45.31
C LEU A 334 8.18 25.15 -43.92
N VAL A 335 9.20 24.38 -43.51
CA VAL A 335 9.20 23.75 -42.18
C VAL A 335 9.18 24.81 -41.07
N ALA A 336 9.90 25.92 -41.22
CA ALA A 336 9.84 27.02 -40.27
C ALA A 336 8.45 27.68 -40.21
N HIS A 337 7.72 27.76 -41.33
CA HIS A 337 6.34 28.22 -41.37
C HIS A 337 5.42 27.29 -40.56
N GLU A 338 5.50 25.98 -40.79
CA GLU A 338 4.71 25.00 -40.03
C GLU A 338 5.02 25.05 -38.53
N VAL A 339 6.28 25.21 -38.15
CA VAL A 339 6.64 25.42 -36.74
C VAL A 339 6.07 26.72 -36.18
N GLY A 340 5.85 27.73 -37.00
CA GLY A 340 5.19 28.97 -36.60
C GLY A 340 3.73 28.76 -36.15
N HIS A 341 3.03 27.80 -36.77
CA HIS A 341 1.73 27.34 -36.26
C HIS A 341 1.90 26.56 -34.95
N ALA A 342 2.87 25.65 -34.89
CA ALA A 342 3.08 24.82 -33.71
C ALA A 342 3.44 25.64 -32.45
N ILE A 343 4.33 26.63 -32.55
CA ILE A 343 4.76 27.45 -31.41
C ILE A 343 3.65 28.35 -30.87
N SER A 344 2.61 28.61 -31.69
CA SER A 344 1.48 29.47 -31.30
C SER A 344 0.75 28.97 -30.04
N VAL A 345 0.89 27.69 -29.70
CA VAL A 345 0.40 27.11 -28.43
C VAL A 345 0.90 27.88 -27.21
N LYS A 346 2.16 28.34 -27.23
CA LYS A 346 2.77 29.12 -26.13
C LYS A 346 2.48 30.61 -26.20
N CYS A 347 1.83 31.06 -27.28
CA CYS A 347 1.65 32.47 -27.64
C CYS A 347 0.19 32.90 -27.59
N GLU A 348 -0.66 32.18 -26.85
CA GLU A 348 -2.09 32.45 -26.80
C GLU A 348 -2.35 33.92 -26.43
N GLY A 349 -3.21 34.58 -27.21
CA GLY A 349 -3.55 35.99 -27.02
C GLY A 349 -2.55 37.01 -27.59
N MET A 350 -1.42 36.59 -28.16
CA MET A 350 -0.47 37.49 -28.82
C MET A 350 -0.88 37.90 -30.25
N TYR A 351 -1.79 37.14 -30.87
CA TYR A 351 -2.34 37.43 -32.20
C TYR A 351 -3.81 37.01 -32.28
N ASP A 352 -4.49 37.48 -33.33
CA ASP A 352 -5.85 37.04 -33.63
C ASP A 352 -5.83 35.64 -34.25
N ALA A 353 -6.15 34.62 -33.45
CA ALA A 353 -6.22 33.24 -33.93
C ALA A 353 -7.64 32.83 -34.41
N SER A 354 -8.56 33.78 -34.62
CA SER A 354 -9.94 33.48 -35.02
C SER A 354 -10.16 33.34 -36.52
N THR A 355 -9.16 33.69 -37.33
CA THR A 355 -9.25 33.65 -38.80
C THR A 355 -8.04 32.95 -39.43
N GLN A 356 -8.27 32.23 -40.52
CA GLN A 356 -7.17 31.58 -41.27
C GLN A 356 -6.12 32.59 -41.71
N ASP A 357 -6.53 33.78 -42.20
CA ASP A 357 -5.61 34.81 -42.67
C ASP A 357 -4.64 35.29 -41.57
N SER A 358 -5.16 35.54 -40.36
CA SER A 358 -4.33 35.95 -39.22
C SER A 358 -3.41 34.82 -38.73
N ILE A 359 -3.90 33.56 -38.74
CA ILE A 359 -3.12 32.35 -38.42
C ILE A 359 -1.95 32.17 -39.39
N GLU A 360 -2.20 32.25 -40.69
CA GLU A 360 -1.15 32.09 -41.72
C GLU A 360 -0.14 33.24 -41.69
N LYS A 361 -0.58 34.46 -41.40
CA LYS A 361 0.30 35.61 -41.17
C LYS A 361 1.18 35.43 -39.95
N TRP A 362 0.67 34.83 -38.87
CA TRP A 362 1.46 34.51 -37.69
C TRP A 362 2.59 33.53 -38.02
N ALA A 363 2.27 32.39 -38.65
CA ALA A 363 3.26 31.40 -39.05
C ALA A 363 4.32 31.97 -40.02
N THR A 364 3.88 32.77 -40.98
CA THR A 364 4.78 33.47 -41.91
C THR A 364 5.68 34.47 -41.17
N ALA A 365 5.13 35.21 -40.21
CA ALA A 365 5.87 36.17 -39.42
C ALA A 365 6.94 35.50 -38.54
N TRP A 366 6.60 34.36 -37.94
CA TRP A 366 7.54 33.52 -37.20
C TRP A 366 8.70 33.05 -38.09
N ALA A 367 8.41 32.47 -39.26
CA ALA A 367 9.44 31.98 -40.18
C ALA A 367 10.39 33.12 -40.63
N ILE A 368 9.85 34.28 -40.99
CA ILE A 368 10.66 35.48 -41.32
C ILE A 368 11.51 35.91 -40.12
N GLY A 369 10.91 35.98 -38.93
CA GLY A 369 11.59 36.34 -37.68
C GLY A 369 12.78 35.43 -37.39
N MET A 370 12.60 34.12 -37.61
CA MET A 370 13.66 33.12 -37.46
C MET A 370 14.73 33.15 -38.57
N GLY A 371 14.60 34.07 -39.54
CA GLY A 371 15.59 34.32 -40.58
C GLY A 371 15.36 33.55 -41.88
N PHE A 372 14.20 32.93 -42.08
CA PHE A 372 13.87 32.20 -43.30
C PHE A 372 13.19 33.13 -44.31
N SER A 373 13.95 33.58 -45.31
CA SER A 373 13.52 34.61 -46.28
C SER A 373 13.09 34.09 -47.66
N ASP A 374 13.21 32.78 -47.92
CA ASP A 374 12.63 32.15 -49.12
C ASP A 374 11.10 32.25 -49.08
N ASP A 375 10.45 32.45 -50.23
CA ASP A 375 9.01 32.73 -50.30
C ASP A 375 8.11 31.53 -49.97
N ALA A 376 8.68 30.34 -49.83
CA ALA A 376 8.03 29.16 -49.27
C ALA A 376 7.73 29.27 -47.77
N ASN A 377 8.21 30.32 -47.09
CA ASN A 377 7.87 30.64 -45.69
C ASN A 377 6.40 31.08 -45.47
N GLY A 378 5.57 31.04 -46.51
CA GLY A 378 4.18 31.51 -46.50
C GLY A 378 3.95 32.79 -47.31
N VAL A 379 4.98 33.57 -47.61
CA VAL A 379 4.85 34.82 -48.39
C VAL A 379 4.26 34.59 -49.78
N SER A 380 4.65 33.52 -50.46
CA SER A 380 4.14 33.19 -51.80
C SER A 380 2.63 32.89 -51.81
N ALA A 381 2.09 32.36 -50.71
CA ALA A 381 0.67 31.99 -50.57
C ALA A 381 -0.18 33.09 -49.91
N TYR A 382 0.36 33.74 -48.89
CA TYR A 382 -0.39 34.60 -47.95
C TYR A 382 0.08 36.05 -47.94
N GLY A 383 1.18 36.36 -48.64
CA GLY A 383 1.80 37.67 -48.67
C GLY A 383 2.62 37.99 -47.42
N TYR A 384 3.23 39.17 -47.41
CA TYR A 384 4.05 39.61 -46.27
C TYR A 384 3.17 40.01 -45.07
N PRO A 385 3.47 39.50 -43.87
CA PRO A 385 2.80 39.93 -42.65
C PRO A 385 3.26 41.33 -42.23
N PRO A 386 2.46 42.08 -41.44
CA PRO A 386 2.89 43.34 -40.86
C PRO A 386 4.12 43.17 -39.95
N GLN A 387 4.99 44.20 -39.88
CA GLN A 387 6.17 44.15 -39.00
C GLN A 387 5.81 43.87 -37.54
N SER A 388 4.67 44.37 -37.07
CA SER A 388 4.19 44.11 -35.70
C SER A 388 3.92 42.62 -35.43
N TYR A 389 3.55 41.83 -36.43
CA TYR A 389 3.41 40.38 -36.30
C TYR A 389 4.77 39.69 -36.22
N ILE A 390 5.77 40.14 -37.00
CA ILE A 390 7.13 39.60 -36.98
C ILE A 390 7.77 39.86 -35.61
N ASP A 391 7.63 41.08 -35.10
CA ASP A 391 8.14 41.46 -33.79
C ASP A 391 7.45 40.66 -32.66
N ALA A 392 6.13 40.47 -32.76
CA ALA A 392 5.36 39.68 -31.78
C ALA A 392 5.71 38.19 -31.81
N ALA A 393 5.83 37.59 -32.98
CA ALA A 393 6.21 36.19 -33.14
C ALA A 393 7.61 35.92 -32.58
N LEU A 394 8.58 36.81 -32.88
CA LEU A 394 9.94 36.73 -32.31
C LEU A 394 9.96 36.85 -30.79
N ALA A 395 9.09 37.68 -30.22
CA ALA A 395 8.98 37.87 -28.77
C ALA A 395 8.31 36.70 -28.05
N CYS A 396 7.64 35.79 -28.75
CA CYS A 396 7.02 34.61 -28.12
C CYS A 396 8.02 33.51 -27.74
N ARG A 397 9.16 33.43 -28.44
CA ARG A 397 10.21 32.46 -28.13
C ARG A 397 10.75 32.63 -26.71
#